data_AF-A0A7X7QCX1-F1
#
_entry.id   AF-A0A7X7QCX1-F1
#
_cell.length_a   1.000
_cell.length_b   1.000
_cell.length_c   1.000
_cell.angle_alpha   90.00
_cell.angle_beta   90.00
_cell.angle_gamma   90.00
#
_symmetry.space_group_name_H-M   'P 1'
#
loop_
_entity.id
_entity.type
_entity.pdbx_description
1 polymer ?
#
loop_
_entity_poly.entity_id
_entity_poly.type
_entity_poly.pdbx_seq_one_letter_code
_entity_poly.pdbx_strand_id
1 'polypeptide(L)'
;MTDDFNPKEWITTHEAAELTGYTAAYFRQLLLRGRLRGQKRGRDWFLDKQEVLDFAAQMRGLGPAKYDPWRSGTRRRDGAD
;
A
#
# COMPACT_ATOMS: atom_id res chain seq x y z
N MET A 1 3.35 -19.77 24.45
CA MET A 1 3.59 -18.94 23.25
C MET A 1 2.87 -17.62 23.48
N THR A 2 3.58 -16.61 23.97
CA THR A 2 3.07 -15.25 24.09
C THR A 2 2.98 -14.67 22.69
N ASP A 3 1.78 -14.27 22.33
CA ASP A 3 1.52 -13.59 21.08
C ASP A 3 1.89 -12.12 21.29
N ASP A 4 3.07 -11.70 20.81
CA ASP A 4 3.58 -10.32 20.86
C ASP A 4 2.78 -9.39 19.92
N PHE A 5 1.45 -9.44 19.98
CA PHE A 5 0.58 -8.53 19.27
C PHE A 5 0.52 -7.21 20.00
N ASN A 6 1.32 -6.27 19.53
CA ASN A 6 1.28 -4.89 19.97
C ASN A 6 0.31 -4.09 19.10
N PRO A 7 -0.87 -3.69 19.60
CA PRO A 7 -1.83 -2.89 18.82
C PRO A 7 -1.27 -1.51 18.42
N LYS A 8 -0.14 -1.09 19.00
CA LYS A 8 0.57 0.12 18.56
C LYS A 8 1.24 -0.05 17.19
N GLU A 9 1.57 -1.28 16.83
CA GLU A 9 2.24 -1.67 15.58
C GLU A 9 1.24 -2.25 14.58
N TRP A 10 0.19 -2.94 15.04
CA TRP A 10 -0.81 -3.56 14.18
C TRP A 10 -2.13 -2.79 14.20
N ILE A 11 -2.52 -2.25 13.04
CA ILE A 11 -3.78 -1.51 12.84
C ILE A 11 -4.73 -2.29 11.95
N THR A 12 -6.03 -2.07 12.10
CA THR A 12 -7.03 -2.66 11.23
C THR A 12 -7.04 -1.99 9.85
N THR A 13 -7.66 -2.65 8.87
CA THR A 13 -7.92 -2.04 7.56
C THR A 13 -8.76 -0.76 7.61
N HIS A 14 -9.57 -0.59 8.67
CA HIS A 14 -10.36 0.62 8.88
C HIS A 14 -9.48 1.77 9.37
N GLU A 15 -8.67 1.54 10.39
CA GLU A 15 -7.74 2.55 10.90
C GLU A 15 -6.73 2.98 9.83
N ALA A 16 -6.23 2.04 9.03
CA ALA A 16 -5.35 2.37 7.90
C ALA A 16 -6.04 3.26 6.85
N ALA A 17 -7.34 3.03 6.61
CA ALA A 17 -8.14 3.86 5.71
C ALA A 17 -8.24 5.29 6.25
N GLU A 18 -8.52 5.45 7.54
CA GLU A 18 -8.60 6.77 8.19
C GLU A 18 -7.24 7.49 8.23
N LEU A 19 -6.14 6.77 8.44
CA LEU A 19 -4.79 7.36 8.49
C LEU A 19 -4.27 7.84 7.13
N THR A 20 -4.65 7.16 6.04
CA THR A 20 -4.07 7.38 4.70
C THR A 20 -5.03 8.02 3.71
N GLY A 21 -6.34 7.96 3.97
CA GLY A 21 -7.39 8.35 3.03
C GLY A 21 -7.68 7.31 1.94
N TYR A 22 -7.00 6.15 1.95
CA TYR A 22 -7.36 5.02 1.08
C TYR A 22 -8.56 4.24 1.62
N THR A 23 -9.11 3.32 0.84
CA THR A 23 -10.24 2.50 1.30
C THR A 23 -9.75 1.21 1.98
N ALA A 24 -10.52 0.71 2.94
CA ALA A 24 -10.23 -0.58 3.59
C ALA A 24 -10.18 -1.75 2.59
N ALA A 25 -11.01 -1.69 1.53
CA ALA A 25 -10.99 -2.66 0.44
C ALA A 25 -9.67 -2.64 -0.34
N TYR A 26 -9.09 -1.45 -0.55
CA TYR A 26 -7.79 -1.31 -1.21
C TYR A 26 -6.67 -1.95 -0.40
N PHE A 27 -6.65 -1.77 0.93
CA PHE A 27 -5.69 -2.46 1.79
C PHE A 27 -5.84 -3.97 1.76
N ARG A 28 -7.07 -4.50 1.75
CA ARG A 28 -7.29 -5.95 1.55
C ARG A 28 -6.73 -6.43 0.21
N GLN A 29 -6.91 -5.67 -0.86
CA GLN A 29 -6.34 -6.02 -2.15
C GLN A 29 -4.81 -6.02 -2.14
N LEU A 30 -4.17 -5.09 -1.43
CA LEU A 30 -2.72 -5.05 -1.26
C LEU A 30 -2.20 -6.25 -0.47
N LEU A 31 -2.91 -6.66 0.59
CA LEU A 31 -2.62 -7.87 1.36
C LEU A 31 -2.70 -9.13 0.50
N LEU A 32 -3.78 -9.29 -0.26
CA LEU A 32 -3.96 -10.43 -1.17
C LEU A 32 -2.88 -10.49 -2.26
N ARG A 33 -2.32 -9.33 -2.63
CA ARG A 33 -1.22 -9.22 -3.60
C ARG A 33 0.16 -9.36 -2.95
N GLY A 34 0.25 -9.54 -1.64
CA GLY A 34 1.53 -9.61 -0.91
C GLY A 34 2.33 -8.30 -0.95
N ARG A 35 1.66 -7.16 -1.18
CA ARG A 35 2.31 -5.83 -1.26
C ARG A 35 2.48 -5.16 0.11
N LEU A 36 1.73 -5.61 1.11
CA LEU A 36 1.81 -5.16 2.48
C LEU A 36 1.83 -6.38 3.40
N ARG A 37 2.48 -6.25 4.54
CA ARG A 37 2.41 -7.21 5.64
C ARG A 37 1.11 -7.04 6.39
N GLY A 38 0.43 -8.17 6.57
CA GLY A 38 -0.73 -8.23 7.42
C GLY A 38 -1.12 -9.65 7.75
N GLN A 39 -1.91 -9.78 8.80
CA GLN A 39 -2.38 -11.05 9.30
C GLN A 39 -3.88 -10.97 9.56
N LYS A 40 -4.58 -12.05 9.20
CA LYS A 40 -5.99 -12.19 9.51
C LYS A 40 -6.13 -12.71 10.93
N ARG A 41 -6.88 -11.99 11.78
CA ARG A 41 -7.26 -12.46 13.12
C ARG A 41 -8.76 -12.39 13.28
N GLY A 42 -9.38 -13.55 13.48
CA GLY A 42 -10.83 -13.67 13.51
C GLY A 42 -11.46 -13.17 12.21
N ARG A 43 -12.32 -12.16 12.31
CA ARG A 43 -13.01 -11.54 11.17
C ARG A 43 -12.17 -10.45 10.49
N ASP A 44 -11.21 -9.87 11.20
CA ASP A 44 -10.53 -8.65 10.78
C ASP A 44 -9.14 -8.92 10.23
N TRP A 45 -8.69 -7.97 9.40
CA TRP A 45 -7.35 -7.93 8.86
C TRP A 45 -6.56 -6.85 9.58
N PHE A 46 -5.42 -7.27 10.11
CA PHE A 46 -4.45 -6.39 10.76
C PHE A 46 -3.27 -6.18 9.83
N LEU A 47 -2.76 -4.96 9.83
CA LEU A 47 -1.74 -4.44 8.95
C LEU A 47 -0.62 -3.89 9.83
N ASP A 48 0.62 -4.00 9.39
CA ASP A 48 1.70 -3.25 10.03
C ASP A 48 1.51 -1.74 9.74
N LYS A 49 1.39 -0.95 10.81
CA LYS A 49 1.14 0.49 10.73
C LYS A 49 2.27 1.22 10.02
N GLN A 50 3.52 0.83 10.26
CA GLN A 50 4.68 1.50 9.70
C GLN A 50 4.74 1.27 8.19
N GLU A 51 4.50 0.04 7.72
CA GLU A 51 4.41 -0.27 6.29
C GLU A 51 3.26 0.48 5.60
N VAL A 52 2.10 0.58 6.25
CA VAL A 52 0.96 1.35 5.69
C VAL A 52 1.34 2.82 5.48
N LEU A 53 1.98 3.44 6.47
CA LEU A 53 2.39 4.83 6.39
C LEU A 53 3.50 5.04 5.35
N ASP A 54 4.48 4.13 5.30
CA ASP A 54 5.57 4.18 4.32
C ASP A 54 5.04 4.02 2.89
N PHE A 55 4.15 3.05 2.67
CA PHE A 55 3.47 2.85 1.39
C PHE A 55 2.67 4.10 0.97
N ALA A 56 1.92 4.70 1.89
CA ALA A 56 1.16 5.91 1.60
C ALA A 56 2.08 7.10 1.29
N ALA A 57 3.18 7.25 2.02
CA ALA A 57 4.18 8.28 1.77
C ALA A 57 4.85 8.10 0.39
N GLN A 58 5.26 6.87 0.05
CA GLN A 58 5.79 6.52 -1.27
C GLN A 58 4.78 6.85 -2.38
N MET A 59 3.52 6.45 -2.22
CA MET A 59 2.45 6.72 -3.20
C MET A 59 2.14 8.21 -3.34
N ARG A 60 2.26 8.99 -2.27
CA ARG A 60 2.11 10.45 -2.31
C ARG A 60 3.29 11.11 -3.02
N GLY A 61 4.51 10.66 -2.77
CA GLY A 61 5.73 11.14 -3.44
C GLY A 61 5.79 10.81 -4.92
N LEU A 62 5.23 9.67 -5.34
CA LEU A 62 5.08 9.31 -6.75
C LEU A 62 4.10 10.23 -7.51
N GLY A 63 3.22 10.94 -6.80
CA GLY A 63 2.32 11.94 -7.38
C GLY A 63 1.49 11.43 -8.58
N PRO A 64 0.99 12.32 -9.45
CA PRO A 64 0.36 11.95 -10.72
C PRO A 64 1.33 11.28 -11.71
N ALA A 65 2.64 11.29 -11.45
CA ALA A 65 3.64 10.66 -12.32
C ALA A 65 3.52 9.12 -12.38
N LYS A 66 2.80 8.49 -11.43
CA LYS A 66 2.42 7.07 -11.53
C LYS A 66 1.32 6.82 -12.57
N TYR A 67 0.51 7.84 -12.85
CA TYR A 67 -0.60 7.84 -13.80
C TYR A 67 -0.21 8.52 -15.11
N ASP A 68 1.04 8.93 -15.29
CA ASP A 68 1.51 9.49 -16.55
C ASP A 68 1.66 8.35 -17.57
N PRO A 69 0.74 8.23 -18.55
CA PRO A 69 0.78 7.15 -19.53
C PRO A 69 2.00 7.26 -20.47
N TRP A 70 2.74 8.38 -20.44
CA TRP A 70 3.89 8.63 -21.30
C TRP A 70 5.23 8.25 -20.68
N ARG A 71 5.28 7.86 -19.39
CA ARG A 71 6.53 7.52 -18.70
C ARG A 71 6.95 6.05 -18.85
N SER A 72 6.07 5.17 -19.35
CA SER A 72 6.49 3.85 -19.80
C SER A 72 7.23 4.01 -21.13
N GLY A 73 8.56 4.08 -21.08
CA GLY A 73 9.45 4.34 -22.22
C GLY A 73 9.40 3.28 -23.33
N THR A 74 8.30 3.21 -24.07
CA THR A 74 8.10 2.28 -25.20
C THR A 74 8.25 2.93 -26.57
N ARG A 75 8.66 4.21 -26.65
CA ARG A 75 9.12 4.79 -27.91
C ARG A 75 10.57 5.23 -27.79
N ARG A 76 11.49 4.31 -28.13
CA ARG A 76 12.73 4.74 -28.78
C ARG A 76 12.30 5.43 -30.07
N ARG A 77 12.55 6.74 -30.18
CA ARG A 77 12.56 7.41 -31.47
C ARG A 77 13.86 6.97 -32.15
N ASP A 78 13.78 5.85 -32.86
CA ASP A 78 14.83 5.44 -33.77
C ASP A 78 14.75 6.34 -35.01
N GLY A 79 15.90 6.89 -35.42
CA GLY A 79 16.13 7.45 -36.75
C GLY A 79 15.50 8.80 -37.05
N ALA A 80 16.32 9.86 -36.94
CA ALA A 80 16.19 11.04 -37.77
C ALA A 80 16.87 10.75 -39.12
N ASP A 81 16.19 11.04 -40.23
CA ASP A 81 16.78 11.25 -41.56
C ASP A 81 16.50 12.69 -41.97
#